data_AF-A0A7L3UP51-F1
#
_entry.id   AF-A0A7L3UP51-F1
#
_cell.length_a   1.000
_cell.length_b   1.000
_cell.length_c   1.000
_cell.angle_alpha   90.00
_cell.angle_beta   90.00
_cell.angle_gamma   90.00
#
_symmetry.space_group_name_H-M   'P 1'
#
loop_
_entity.id
_entity.type
_entity.pdbx_description
1 polymer ?
#
loop_
_entity_poly.entity_id
_entity_poly.type
_entity_poly.pdbx_seq_one_letter_code
_entity_poly.pdbx_strand_id
1 'polypeptide(L)'
;ELVKVQVALSNIAGKRIKILFKKTADVLKYLDLQYIDRIDVPDAMKLQFILAKDQVIPSQAALLEQVKNPQPIFDSAVSPSSTALQSEQYRFKKDKELL
;
A
#
# COMPACT_ATOMS: atom_id res chain seq x y z
N GLU A 1 -54.31 -9.24 37.55
CA GLU A 1 -54.26 -8.03 36.70
C GLU A 1 -53.00 -7.17 36.87
N LEU A 2 -52.64 -6.73 38.09
CA LEU A 2 -51.46 -5.86 38.31
C LEU A 2 -50.13 -6.45 37.78
N VAL A 3 -49.89 -7.75 38.01
CA VAL A 3 -48.68 -8.45 37.53
C VAL A 3 -48.57 -8.42 36.00
N LYS A 4 -49.70 -8.54 35.27
CA LYS A 4 -49.72 -8.49 33.80
C LYS A 4 -49.34 -7.09 33.30
N VAL A 5 -49.85 -6.05 33.96
CA VAL A 5 -49.51 -4.66 33.66
C VAL A 5 -48.02 -4.40 33.92
N GLN A 6 -47.48 -4.92 35.02
CA GLN A 6 -46.06 -4.78 35.34
C GLN A 6 -45.16 -5.46 34.30
N VAL A 7 -45.50 -6.67 33.86
CA VAL A 7 -44.77 -7.37 32.79
C VAL A 7 -44.86 -6.60 31.47
N ALA A 8 -46.02 -6.05 31.12
CA ALA A 8 -46.20 -5.26 29.91
C ALA A 8 -45.35 -3.98 29.92
N LEU A 9 -45.31 -3.26 31.05
CA LEU A 9 -44.48 -2.06 31.23
C LEU A 9 -42.99 -2.39 31.13
N SER A 10 -42.55 -3.47 31.78
CA SER A 10 -41.16 -3.93 31.73
C SER A 10 -40.73 -4.30 30.30
N ASN A 11 -41.62 -4.95 29.53
CA ASN A 11 -41.38 -5.26 28.13
C ASN A 11 -41.29 -4.01 27.24
N ILE A 12 -42.13 -3.00 27.48
CA ILE A 12 -42.07 -1.73 26.76
C ILE A 12 -40.76 -1.01 27.05
N ALA A 13 -40.35 -0.95 28.32
CA ALA A 13 -39.07 -0.36 28.72
C ALA A 13 -37.89 -1.10 28.07
N GLY A 14 -37.87 -2.43 28.12
CA GLY A 14 -36.83 -3.25 27.50
C GLY A 14 -36.73 -3.05 25.98
N LYS A 15 -37.86 -2.98 25.27
CA LYS A 15 -37.89 -2.67 23.83
C LYS A 15 -37.31 -1.28 23.52
N ARG A 16 -37.68 -0.26 24.30
CA ARG A 16 -37.17 1.11 24.12
C ARG A 16 -35.67 1.18 24.36
N ILE A 17 -35.16 0.53 25.40
CA ILE A 17 -33.72 0.44 25.68
C ILE A 17 -32.98 -0.23 24.52
N LYS A 18 -33.52 -1.33 23.98
CA LYS A 18 -32.93 -2.03 22.84
C LYS A 18 -32.87 -1.17 21.57
N ILE A 19 -33.92 -0.39 21.30
CA ILE A 19 -33.95 0.55 20.17
C ILE A 19 -32.89 1.64 20.36
N LEU A 20 -32.79 2.21 21.57
CA LEU A 20 -31.82 3.24 21.88
C LEU A 20 -30.38 2.72 21.70
N PHE A 21 -30.10 1.51 22.22
CA PHE A 21 -28.79 0.88 22.08
C PHE A 21 -28.42 0.65 20.61
N LYS A 22 -29.38 0.18 19.79
CA LYS A 22 -29.17 -0.02 18.36
C LYS A 22 -28.89 1.30 17.63
N LYS A 23 -29.61 2.38 17.95
CA LYS A 23 -29.36 3.72 17.41
C LYS A 23 -27.98 4.25 17.80
N THR A 24 -27.58 4.12 19.05
CA THR A 24 -26.24 4.53 19.51
C THR A 24 -25.14 3.74 18.79
N ALA A 25 -25.31 2.42 18.65
CA ALA A 25 -24.38 1.59 17.90
C ALA A 25 -24.29 1.98 16.42
N ASP A 26 -25.42 2.32 15.79
CA ASP A 26 -25.42 2.78 14.40
C ASP A 26 -24.74 4.14 14.26
N VAL A 27 -25.02 5.11 15.14
CA VAL A 27 -24.32 6.41 15.15
C VAL A 27 -22.82 6.24 15.39
N LEU A 28 -22.42 5.31 16.27
CA LEU A 28 -21.01 5.03 16.56
C LEU A 28 -20.25 4.50 15.33
N LYS A 29 -20.89 3.72 14.45
CA LYS A 29 -20.27 3.26 13.19
C LYS A 29 -19.87 4.40 12.26
N TYR A 30 -20.62 5.49 12.28
CA TYR A 30 -20.35 6.66 11.45
C TYR A 30 -19.46 7.69 12.16
N LEU A 31 -19.19 7.54 13.46
CA LEU A 31 -18.31 8.43 14.22
C LEU A 31 -16.82 8.11 14.08
N ASP A 32 -16.46 6.99 13.46
CA ASP A 32 -15.06 6.75 13.08
C ASP A 32 -14.71 7.67 11.90
N LEU A 33 -13.97 8.75 12.18
CA LEU A 33 -13.48 9.68 11.16
C LEU A 33 -12.68 8.95 10.07
N GLN A 34 -12.02 7.83 10.40
CA GLN A 34 -11.31 7.03 9.41
C GLN A 34 -12.25 6.31 8.43
N TYR A 35 -13.55 6.20 8.75
CA TYR A 35 -14.58 5.61 7.90
C TYR A 35 -15.20 6.68 6.98
N ILE A 36 -15.49 7.88 7.48
CA ILE A 36 -16.09 8.97 6.68
C ILE A 36 -15.14 9.44 5.56
N ASP A 37 -13.86 9.63 5.87
CA ASP A 37 -12.88 10.13 4.87
C ASP A 37 -12.58 9.13 3.74
N ARG A 38 -12.96 7.85 3.91
CA ARG A 38 -12.69 6.78 2.93
C ARG A 38 -13.90 6.40 2.07
N ILE A 39 -15.11 6.81 2.44
CA ILE A 39 -16.34 6.22 1.88
C ILE A 39 -16.80 6.86 0.59
N ASP A 40 -16.48 8.12 0.31
CA ASP A 40 -16.84 8.66 -1.00
C ASP A 40 -15.91 9.80 -1.39
N VAL A 41 -14.86 9.48 -2.13
CA VAL A 41 -14.19 10.49 -2.96
C VAL A 41 -15.18 10.83 -4.08
N PRO A 42 -15.71 12.06 -4.16
CA PRO A 42 -16.66 12.42 -5.21
C PRO A 42 -16.04 12.19 -6.59
N ASP A 43 -16.83 11.77 -7.57
CA ASP A 43 -16.30 11.43 -8.91
C ASP A 43 -15.57 12.61 -9.58
N ALA A 44 -16.04 13.84 -9.35
CA ALA A 44 -15.34 15.04 -9.79
C ALA A 44 -13.93 15.17 -9.17
N MET A 45 -13.76 14.78 -7.91
CA MET A 45 -12.48 14.79 -7.21
C MET A 45 -11.55 13.68 -7.70
N LYS A 46 -12.10 12.50 -8.05
CA LYS A 46 -11.33 11.42 -8.71
C LYS A 46 -10.72 11.89 -10.03
N LEU A 47 -11.52 12.58 -10.87
CA LEU A 47 -11.05 13.13 -12.13
C LEU A 47 -9.96 14.18 -11.95
N GLN A 48 -10.15 15.12 -11.01
CA GLN A 48 -9.13 16.13 -10.72
C GLN A 48 -7.82 15.51 -10.21
N PHE A 49 -7.91 14.46 -9.39
CA PHE A 49 -6.74 13.75 -8.89
C PHE A 49 -5.98 13.02 -10.00
N ILE A 50 -6.70 12.39 -10.95
CA ILE A 50 -6.10 11.73 -12.12
C ILE A 50 -5.43 12.77 -13.02
N LEU A 51 -6.12 13.86 -13.35
CA LEU A 51 -5.60 14.92 -14.22
C LEU A 51 -4.39 15.64 -13.60
N ALA A 52 -4.41 15.87 -12.28
CA ALA A 52 -3.26 16.45 -11.57
C ALA A 52 -2.03 15.52 -11.58
N LYS A 53 -2.21 14.22 -11.84
CA LYS A 53 -1.14 13.21 -11.88
C LYS A 53 -0.86 12.68 -13.28
N ASP A 54 -1.41 13.31 -14.31
CA ASP A 54 -1.36 12.85 -15.69
C ASP A 54 0.08 12.67 -16.22
N GLN A 55 1.04 13.45 -15.71
CA GLN A 55 2.47 13.28 -16.05
C GLN A 55 3.25 12.39 -15.06
N VAL A 56 2.77 12.26 -13.82
CA VAL A 56 3.46 11.49 -12.76
C VAL A 56 3.22 9.98 -12.95
N ILE A 57 2.01 9.59 -13.36
CA ILE A 57 1.65 8.18 -13.55
C ILE A 57 2.46 7.53 -14.70
N PRO A 58 2.56 8.14 -15.90
CA PRO A 58 3.33 7.56 -16.99
C PRO A 58 4.85 7.55 -16.74
N SER A 59 5.38 8.58 -16.07
CA SER A 59 6.81 8.64 -15.74
C SER A 59 7.21 7.58 -14.72
N GLN A 60 6.39 7.33 -13.70
CA GLN A 60 6.60 6.20 -12.78
C GLN A 60 6.41 4.84 -13.48
N ALA A 61 5.43 4.71 -14.38
CA ALA A 61 5.24 3.47 -15.15
C ALA A 61 6.46 3.16 -16.04
N ALA A 62 7.01 4.16 -16.72
CA ALA A 62 8.23 4.00 -17.54
C ALA A 62 9.45 3.60 -16.70
N LEU A 63 9.61 4.20 -15.51
CA LEU A 63 10.67 3.82 -14.58
C LEU A 63 10.49 2.39 -14.07
N LEU A 64 9.25 1.98 -13.77
CA LEU A 64 8.93 0.62 -13.36
C LEU A 64 9.22 -0.40 -14.48
N GLU A 65 8.96 -0.07 -15.74
CA GLU A 65 9.35 -0.92 -16.86
C GLU A 65 10.88 -1.03 -16.99
N GLN A 66 11.60 0.08 -16.81
CA GLN A 66 13.07 0.08 -16.81
C GLN A 66 13.66 -0.77 -15.67
N VAL A 67 13.01 -0.79 -14.51
CA VAL A 67 13.39 -1.59 -13.34
C VAL A 67 12.89 -3.04 -13.43
N LYS A 68 11.91 -3.33 -14.29
CA LYS A 68 11.47 -4.70 -14.60
C LYS A 68 12.40 -5.41 -15.59
N ASN A 69 13.10 -4.64 -16.44
CA ASN A 69 14.03 -5.15 -17.46
C ASN A 69 15.51 -5.40 -17.05
N PRO A 70 16.02 -5.15 -15.81
CA PRO A 70 17.37 -5.49 -15.41
C PRO A 70 17.40 -6.83 -14.67
N GLN A 71 16.86 -7.88 -15.27
CA GLN A 71 17.09 -9.25 -14.80
C GLN A 71 18.47 -9.84 -15.14
N PRO A 72 19.44 -9.14 -15.78
CA PRO A 72 20.82 -9.63 -15.80
C PRO A 72 21.86 -8.71 -15.14
N ILE A 73 21.49 -7.57 -14.53
CA ILE A 73 22.50 -6.65 -13.96
C ILE A 73 23.01 -7.15 -12.60
N PHE A 74 22.16 -7.83 -11.81
CA PHE A 74 22.57 -8.40 -10.52
C PHE A 74 23.34 -9.71 -10.64
N ASP A 75 23.35 -10.33 -11.83
CA ASP A 75 24.09 -11.56 -12.15
C ASP A 75 25.40 -11.28 -12.91
N SER A 76 25.91 -10.04 -12.89
CA SER A 76 27.29 -9.78 -13.32
C SER A 76 28.28 -10.28 -12.26
N ALA A 77 28.27 -11.59 -12.00
CA ALA A 77 29.45 -12.27 -11.51
C ALA A 77 30.58 -11.86 -12.45
N VAL A 78 31.56 -11.13 -11.90
CA VAL A 78 32.85 -10.77 -12.49
C VAL A 78 33.08 -11.51 -13.81
N SER A 79 32.96 -10.79 -14.94
CA SER A 79 33.22 -11.40 -16.24
C SER A 79 34.64 -12.00 -16.20
N PRO A 80 34.83 -13.30 -16.51
CA PRO A 80 36.13 -13.96 -16.42
C PRO A 80 37.20 -13.31 -17.33
N SER A 81 36.78 -12.49 -18.29
CA SER A 81 37.65 -11.61 -19.07
C SER A 81 38.38 -10.56 -18.23
N SER A 82 37.76 -10.02 -17.17
CA SER A 82 38.42 -9.01 -16.33
C SER A 82 39.55 -9.60 -15.49
N THR A 83 39.37 -10.81 -14.98
CA THR A 83 40.39 -11.54 -14.19
C THR A 83 41.52 -12.06 -15.09
N ALA A 84 41.23 -12.46 -16.33
CA ALA A 84 42.23 -12.88 -17.31
C ALA A 84 43.13 -11.71 -17.77
N LEU A 85 42.54 -10.53 -18.01
CA LEU A 85 43.31 -9.35 -18.39
C LEU A 85 44.18 -8.83 -17.24
N GLN A 86 43.72 -8.97 -15.99
CA GLN A 86 44.54 -8.66 -14.83
C GLN A 86 45.73 -9.62 -14.69
N SER A 87 45.53 -10.93 -14.85
CA SER A 87 46.63 -11.90 -14.73
C SER A 87 47.67 -11.77 -15.85
N GLU A 88 47.28 -11.43 -17.08
CA GLU A 88 48.22 -11.10 -18.16
C GLU A 88 49.02 -9.82 -17.87
N GLN A 89 48.38 -8.77 -17.35
CA GLN A 89 49.06 -7.52 -16.98
C GLN A 89 50.08 -7.74 -15.86
N TYR A 90 49.78 -8.57 -14.85
CA TYR A 90 50.74 -8.92 -13.81
C TYR A 90 51.93 -9.75 -14.35
N ARG A 91 51.70 -10.66 -15.30
CA ARG A 91 52.76 -11.41 -15.97
C ARG A 91 53.70 -10.48 -16.76
N PHE A 92 53.13 -9.60 -17.58
CA PHE A 92 53.88 -8.67 -18.41
C PHE A 92 54.71 -7.67 -17.59
N LYS A 93 54.19 -7.26 -16.42
CA LYS A 93 54.90 -6.37 -15.51
C LYS A 93 56.06 -7.07 -14.79
N LYS A 94 55.90 -8.35 -14.46
CA LYS A 94 56.94 -9.17 -13.82
C LYS A 94 58.08 -9.50 -14.78
N ASP A 95 57.77 -9.79 -16.04
CA ASP A 95 58.78 -10.08 -17.06
C ASP A 95 59.63 -8.84 -17.42
N LYS A 96 59.07 -7.63 -17.25
CA LYS A 96 59.79 -6.35 -17.39
C LYS A 96 60.67 -5.97 -16.20
N GLU A 97 60.44 -6.52 -15.00
CA GLU A 97 61.28 -6.27 -13.83
C GLU A 97 62.45 -7.28 -13.70
N LEU A 98 62.47 -8.32 -14.53
CA LEU A 98 63.49 -9.38 -14.50
C LEU A 98 64.57 -9.21 -15.58
N LEU A 99 64.59 -8.07 -16.28
CA LEU A 99 65.58 -7.67 -17.29
C LEU A 99 66.27 -6.37 -16.84
#